data_AF-A0AAD1ZGM6-F1
#
_entry.id   AF-A0AAD1ZGM6-F1
#
_cell.length_a   1.000
_cell.length_b   1.000
_cell.length_c   1.000
_cell.angle_alpha   90.00
_cell.angle_beta   90.00
_cell.angle_gamma   90.00
#
_symmetry.space_group_name_H-M   'P 1'
#
loop_
_entity.id
_entity.type
_entity.pdbx_description
1 polymer ?
#
loop_
_entity_poly.entity_id
_entity_poly.type
_entity_poly.pdbx_seq_one_letter_code
_entity_poly.pdbx_strand_id
1 'polypeptide(L)'
;MGKRVFDEMPERNVVSCEDFVAVHVMFYDMGGSSTYAALVYFSAYNAKEFGKTISVNQFQVKDVRWNAELGGENMELLLVEYFVDEFNKQLGNGVDIRNNAKAMAKLKKQVKRTKEILSANTMAQSLNSHWHQITGKVIKSNVILC
;
A
#
# COMPACT_ATOMS: atom_id res chain seq x y z
N MET A 1 14.06 37.74 51.67
CA MET A 1 14.41 36.31 51.52
C MET A 1 13.20 35.59 50.94
N GLY A 2 13.04 35.64 49.62
CA GLY A 2 11.93 34.98 48.93
C GLY A 2 12.37 33.58 48.52
N LYS A 3 11.69 32.55 49.05
CA LYS A 3 11.87 31.18 48.57
C LYS A 3 11.39 31.13 47.12
N ARG A 4 12.21 30.56 46.23
CA ARG A 4 11.83 30.36 44.83
C ARG A 4 10.80 29.23 44.80
N VAL A 5 9.77 29.37 43.97
CA VAL A 5 8.69 28.39 43.75
C VAL A 5 9.21 26.99 43.35
N PHE A 6 10.48 26.88 42.98
CA PHE A 6 11.15 25.64 42.61
C PHE A 6 11.67 24.81 43.80
N ASP A 7 11.60 25.30 45.04
CA ASP A 7 12.08 24.58 46.24
C ASP A 7 10.97 23.76 46.96
N GLU A 8 9.73 23.73 46.42
CA GLU A 8 8.61 22.90 46.90
C GLU A 8 8.13 21.91 45.82
N MET A 9 9.04 21.12 45.26
CA MET A 9 8.64 19.91 44.54
C MET A 9 8.68 18.71 45.49
N PRO A 10 7.54 18.03 45.75
CA PRO A 10 7.53 16.86 46.62
C PRO A 10 8.38 15.73 46.01
N GLU A 11 9.30 15.17 46.80
CA GLU A 11 10.15 14.01 46.48
C GLU A 11 9.38 12.69 46.29
N ARG A 12 8.22 12.70 45.64
CA ARG A 12 7.45 11.49 45.37
C ARG A 12 7.06 11.46 43.91
N ASN A 13 8.01 11.01 43.09
CA ASN A 13 7.82 9.94 42.12
C ASN A 13 9.16 9.71 41.40
N VAL A 14 10.09 9.02 42.09
CA VAL A 14 11.12 8.28 41.37
C VAL A 14 10.38 7.15 40.65
N VAL A 15 9.90 7.43 39.43
CA VAL A 15 9.44 6.40 38.51
C VAL A 15 10.68 5.57 38.21
N SER A 16 10.73 4.32 38.65
CA SER A 16 11.85 3.44 38.37
C SER A 16 12.04 3.39 36.85
N CYS A 17 13.30 3.44 36.41
CA CYS A 17 13.68 3.51 35.00
C CYS A 17 13.29 2.23 34.19
N GLU A 18 12.60 1.28 34.83
CA GLU A 18 12.28 -0.06 34.34
C GLU A 18 10.81 -0.23 33.90
N ASP A 19 9.96 0.79 34.09
CA ASP A 19 8.50 0.70 33.87
C ASP A 19 7.97 1.53 32.68
N PHE A 20 8.85 2.11 31.85
CA PHE A 20 8.43 2.91 30.69
C PHE A 20 8.60 2.13 29.38
N VAL A 21 7.49 1.57 28.88
CA VAL A 21 7.45 0.95 27.55
C VAL A 21 6.96 1.99 26.57
N ALA A 22 7.87 2.55 25.77
CA ALA A 22 7.55 3.47 24.69
C ALA A 22 7.98 2.92 23.34
N VAL A 23 7.04 2.92 22.38
CA VAL A 23 7.23 2.36 21.05
C VAL A 23 6.66 3.32 20.01
N HIS A 24 7.46 3.63 19.00
CA HIS A 24 6.98 4.26 17.78
C HIS A 24 6.54 3.17 16.80
N VAL A 25 5.28 3.20 16.39
CA VAL A 25 4.70 2.28 15.42
C VAL A 25 4.29 3.07 14.19
N MET A 26 4.70 2.60 13.03
CA MET A 26 4.23 3.13 11.75
C MET A 26 3.11 2.23 11.22
N PHE A 27 1.93 2.81 11.06
CA PHE A 27 0.83 2.17 10.32
C PHE A 27 0.98 2.54 8.85
N TYR A 28 1.19 1.53 8.02
CA TYR A 28 1.23 1.68 6.57
C TYR A 28 0.07 0.90 5.97
N ASP A 29 -0.83 1.61 5.28
CA ASP A 29 -1.99 1.04 4.61
C ASP A 29 -1.93 1.42 3.12
N MET A 30 -1.68 0.43 2.26
CA MET A 30 -1.69 0.61 0.82
C MET A 30 -2.87 -0.17 0.23
N GLY A 31 -3.91 0.57 -0.11
CA GLY A 31 -5.14 0.04 -0.68
C GLY A 31 -5.12 -0.05 -2.20
N GLY A 32 -6.31 -0.19 -2.78
CA GLY A 32 -6.50 -0.22 -4.23
C GLY A 32 -6.19 1.12 -4.91
N SER A 33 -6.64 2.22 -4.31
CA SER A 33 -6.53 3.56 -4.91
C SER A 33 -5.56 4.50 -4.19
N SER A 34 -5.41 4.33 -2.88
CA SER A 34 -4.69 5.29 -2.02
C SER A 34 -3.76 4.60 -1.04
N THR A 35 -2.77 5.36 -0.59
CA THR A 35 -1.76 4.92 0.38
C THR A 35 -1.75 5.88 1.56
N TYR A 36 -1.77 5.33 2.77
CA TYR A 36 -1.74 6.05 4.03
C TYR A 36 -0.53 5.59 4.86
N ALA A 37 0.14 6.54 5.49
CA ALA A 37 1.19 6.29 6.46
C ALA A 37 0.94 7.16 7.70
N ALA A 38 0.79 6.53 8.85
CA ALA A 38 0.61 7.22 10.13
C ALA A 38 1.71 6.79 11.11
N LEU A 39 2.38 7.77 11.70
CA LEU A 39 3.35 7.55 12.76
C LEU A 39 2.66 7.75 14.11
N VAL A 40 2.65 6.69 14.90
CA VAL A 40 1.99 6.67 16.21
C VAL A 40 3.01 6.36 17.29
N TYR A 41 2.88 7.07 18.39
CA TYR A 41 3.65 6.86 19.60
C TYR A 41 2.75 6.21 20.64
N PHE A 42 3.12 5.01 21.06
CA PHE A 42 2.53 4.28 22.17
C PHE A 42 3.46 4.40 23.36
N SER A 43 2.94 4.81 24.51
CA SER A 43 3.69 4.71 25.76
C SER A 43 2.80 4.26 26.89
N ALA A 44 3.28 3.32 27.71
CA ALA A 44 2.63 2.92 28.93
C ALA A 44 3.49 3.36 30.12
N TYR A 45 2.85 3.93 31.14
CA TYR A 45 3.50 4.23 32.42
C TYR A 45 2.62 3.80 33.57
N ASN A 46 3.25 3.31 34.63
CA ASN A 46 2.56 2.91 35.85
C ASN A 46 2.40 4.13 36.77
N ALA A 47 1.15 4.52 37.04
CA ALA A 47 0.81 5.56 38.00
C ALA A 47 0.27 4.92 39.30
N LYS A 48 0.61 5.50 40.45
CA LYS A 48 0.03 5.08 41.73
C LYS A 48 -1.10 6.03 42.09
N GLU A 49 -2.35 5.57 41.96
CA GLU A 49 -3.51 6.27 42.49
C GLU A 49 -4.10 5.49 43.67
N PHE A 50 -4.39 6.18 44.78
CA PHE A 50 -5.01 5.59 45.98
C PHE A 50 -4.38 4.28 46.48
N GLY A 51 -3.04 4.16 46.42
CA GLY A 51 -2.31 2.98 46.88
C GLY A 51 -2.37 1.76 45.96
N LYS A 52 -3.00 1.86 44.79
CA LYS A 52 -3.00 0.84 43.73
C LYS A 52 -2.13 1.28 42.56
N THR A 53 -1.33 0.37 42.02
CA THR A 53 -0.59 0.59 40.76
C THR A 53 -1.57 0.44 39.60
N ILE A 54 -1.83 1.52 38.88
CA ILE A 54 -2.65 1.57 37.67
C ILE A 54 -1.72 1.81 36.49
N SER A 55 -1.78 0.94 35.48
CA SER A 55 -1.05 1.15 34.23
C SER A 55 -1.87 2.07 33.32
N VAL A 56 -1.31 3.22 32.95
CA VAL A 56 -1.95 4.19 32.06
C VAL A 56 -1.30 4.12 30.69
N ASN A 57 -2.11 3.80 29.68
CA ASN A 57 -1.69 3.77 28.28
C ASN A 57 -1.91 5.14 27.65
N GLN A 58 -0.87 5.67 27.01
CA GLN A 58 -0.92 6.87 26.19
C GLN A 58 -0.80 6.50 24.71
N PHE A 59 -1.66 7.13 23.91
CA PHE A 59 -1.70 7.01 22.47
C PHE A 59 -1.58 8.41 21.87
N GLN A 60 -0.52 8.64 21.10
CA GLN A 60 -0.32 9.92 20.43
C GLN A 60 -0.01 9.71 18.94
N VAL A 61 -0.87 10.25 18.08
CA VAL A 61 -0.56 10.36 16.65
C VAL A 61 0.42 11.51 16.46
N LYS A 62 1.60 11.20 15.93
CA LYS A 62 2.65 12.19 15.68
C LYS A 62 2.47 12.87 14.34
N ASP A 63 2.24 12.08 13.30
CA ASP A 63 2.01 12.59 11.95
C ASP A 63 1.20 11.60 11.11
N VAL A 64 0.49 12.12 10.11
CA VAL A 64 -0.27 11.35 9.13
C VAL A 64 -0.05 11.96 7.75
N ARG A 65 0.34 11.12 6.79
CA ARG A 65 0.47 11.48 5.38
C ARG A 65 -0.25 10.46 4.52
N TRP A 66 -0.80 10.95 3.41
CA TRP A 66 -1.55 10.11 2.49
C TRP A 66 -1.41 10.61 1.06
N ASN A 67 -1.58 9.70 0.10
CA ASN A 67 -1.63 10.00 -1.32
C ASN A 67 -2.86 9.33 -1.94
N ALA A 68 -3.73 10.15 -2.55
CA ALA A 68 -4.97 9.72 -3.20
C ALA A 68 -4.75 8.96 -4.51
N GLU A 69 -3.61 9.18 -5.15
CA GLU A 69 -3.31 8.75 -6.51
C GLU A 69 -2.32 7.58 -6.54
N LEU A 70 -1.96 7.04 -5.38
CA LEU A 70 -1.00 5.95 -5.26
C LEU A 70 -1.68 4.74 -4.62
N GLY A 71 -1.96 3.72 -5.42
CA GLY A 71 -2.51 2.45 -4.94
C GLY A 71 -2.22 1.29 -5.88
N GLY A 72 -2.81 0.13 -5.54
CA GLY A 72 -2.69 -1.09 -6.33
C GLY A 72 -3.20 -0.98 -7.77
N GLU A 73 -4.18 -0.10 -8.05
CA GLU A 73 -4.70 0.15 -9.39
C GLU A 73 -3.65 0.84 -10.27
N ASN A 74 -2.90 1.81 -9.73
CA ASN A 74 -1.83 2.47 -10.47
C ASN A 74 -0.74 1.50 -10.91
N MET A 75 -0.37 0.54 -10.04
CA MET A 75 0.56 -0.53 -10.42
C MET A 75 -0.02 -1.41 -11.54
N GLU A 76 -1.31 -1.73 -11.47
CA GLU A 76 -1.98 -2.50 -12.53
C GLU A 76 -2.00 -1.74 -13.86
N LEU A 77 -2.24 -0.42 -13.83
CA LEU A 77 -2.20 0.43 -15.03
C LEU A 77 -0.81 0.45 -15.67
N LEU A 78 0.26 0.61 -14.89
CA LEU A 78 1.63 0.57 -15.41
C LEU A 78 1.96 -0.78 -16.07
N LEU A 79 1.54 -1.89 -15.44
CA LEU A 79 1.71 -3.22 -16.02
C LEU A 79 0.91 -3.37 -17.32
N VAL A 80 -0.33 -2.88 -17.36
CA VAL A 80 -1.15 -2.90 -18.57
C VAL A 80 -0.47 -2.14 -19.70
N GLU A 81 0.04 -0.93 -19.45
CA GLU A 81 0.75 -0.15 -20.48
C GLU A 81 1.99 -0.89 -21.00
N TYR A 82 2.80 -1.49 -20.11
CA TYR A 82 3.94 -2.31 -20.50
C TYR A 82 3.53 -3.47 -21.44
N PHE A 83 2.45 -4.18 -21.10
CA PHE A 83 1.97 -5.29 -21.92
C PHE A 83 1.33 -4.84 -23.24
N VAL A 84 0.69 -3.68 -23.26
CA VAL A 84 0.17 -3.07 -24.50
C VAL A 84 1.31 -2.75 -25.44
N ASP A 85 2.38 -2.13 -24.93
CA ASP A 85 3.54 -1.77 -25.74
C ASP A 85 4.24 -3.02 -26.30
N GLU A 86 4.42 -4.07 -25.50
CA GLU A 86 4.97 -5.35 -25.98
C GLU A 86 4.10 -6.00 -27.06
N PHE A 87 2.78 -5.93 -26.93
CA PHE A 87 1.89 -6.51 -27.92
C PHE A 87 1.81 -5.67 -29.20
N ASN A 88 1.88 -4.34 -29.10
CA ASN A 88 1.97 -3.46 -30.25
C ASN A 88 3.27 -3.72 -31.05
N LYS A 89 4.39 -4.00 -30.36
CA LYS A 89 5.65 -4.44 -31.00
C LYS A 89 5.48 -5.78 -31.73
N GLN A 90 4.85 -6.77 -31.10
CA GLN A 90 4.65 -8.10 -31.69
C GLN A 90 3.67 -8.10 -32.87
N LEU A 91 2.64 -7.25 -32.83
CA LEU A 91 1.65 -7.21 -33.88
C LEU A 91 2.20 -6.65 -35.20
N GLY A 92 3.17 -5.72 -35.18
CA GLY A 92 3.83 -5.19 -36.39
C GLY A 92 2.93 -4.50 -37.44
N ASN A 93 1.61 -4.56 -37.30
CA ASN A 93 0.63 -4.27 -38.35
C ASN A 93 0.02 -2.86 -38.25
N GLY A 94 0.59 -1.96 -37.44
CA GLY A 94 0.07 -0.59 -37.26
C GLY A 94 -1.25 -0.49 -36.50
N VAL A 95 -1.71 -1.58 -35.87
CA VAL A 95 -2.96 -1.62 -35.09
C VAL A 95 -2.63 -1.48 -33.61
N ASP A 96 -3.05 -0.38 -33.00
CA ASP A 96 -2.95 -0.21 -31.54
C ASP A 96 -4.12 -0.90 -30.82
N ILE A 97 -3.81 -1.76 -29.85
CA ILE A 97 -4.80 -2.44 -28.98
C ILE A 97 -5.64 -1.44 -28.19
N ARG A 98 -5.10 -0.25 -27.89
CA ARG A 98 -5.80 0.79 -27.14
C ARG A 98 -7.15 1.16 -27.78
N ASN A 99 -7.26 1.00 -29.09
CA ASN A 99 -8.50 1.23 -29.84
C ASN A 99 -9.56 0.13 -29.65
N ASN A 100 -9.17 -1.05 -29.15
CA ASN A 100 -10.08 -2.19 -28.94
C ASN A 100 -10.38 -2.41 -27.45
N ALA A 101 -11.50 -1.85 -27.00
CA ALA A 101 -11.97 -1.98 -25.61
C ALA A 101 -12.13 -3.43 -25.12
N LYS A 102 -12.51 -4.37 -26.01
CA LYS A 102 -12.67 -5.79 -25.64
C LYS A 102 -11.32 -6.47 -25.40
N ALA A 103 -10.30 -6.14 -26.19
CA ALA A 103 -8.95 -6.65 -26.01
C ALA A 103 -8.33 -6.08 -24.72
N MET A 104 -8.48 -4.78 -24.49
CA MET A 104 -8.02 -4.11 -23.26
C MET A 104 -8.67 -4.68 -22.00
N ALA A 105 -9.98 -4.93 -22.01
CA ALA A 105 -10.68 -5.52 -20.86
C ALA A 105 -10.15 -6.92 -20.51
N LYS A 106 -9.84 -7.74 -21.53
CA LYS A 106 -9.24 -9.06 -21.32
C LYS A 106 -7.82 -8.95 -20.78
N LEU A 107 -7.02 -8.03 -21.33
CA LEU A 107 -5.65 -7.80 -20.88
C LEU A 107 -5.63 -7.37 -19.42
N LYS A 108 -6.44 -6.37 -19.03
CA LYS A 108 -6.59 -5.92 -17.64
C LYS A 108 -6.94 -7.07 -16.69
N LYS A 109 -7.88 -7.94 -17.08
CA LYS A 109 -8.24 -9.13 -16.28
C LYS A 109 -7.07 -10.09 -16.09
N GLN A 110 -6.25 -10.29 -17.13
CA GLN A 110 -5.07 -11.15 -17.01
C GLN A 110 -3.97 -10.50 -16.17
N VAL A 111 -3.70 -9.21 -16.37
CA VAL A 111 -2.69 -8.47 -15.60
C VAL A 111 -3.01 -8.51 -14.11
N LYS A 112 -4.28 -8.32 -13.73
CA LYS A 112 -4.70 -8.46 -12.33
C LYS A 112 -4.36 -9.84 -11.75
N ARG A 113 -4.70 -10.91 -12.48
CA ARG A 113 -4.37 -12.28 -12.06
C ARG A 113 -2.86 -12.52 -11.99
N THR A 114 -2.11 -11.99 -12.95
CA THR A 114 -0.65 -12.12 -12.98
C THR A 114 -0.01 -11.38 -11.80
N LYS A 115 -0.48 -10.18 -11.46
CA LYS A 115 -0.05 -9.43 -10.28
C LYS A 115 -0.25 -10.25 -8.99
N GLU A 116 -1.41 -10.87 -8.82
CA GLU A 116 -1.70 -11.74 -7.66
C GLU A 116 -0.80 -12.98 -7.62
N ILE A 117 -0.47 -13.57 -8.78
CA ILE A 117 0.45 -14.72 -8.84
C ILE A 117 1.88 -14.27 -8.48
N LEU A 118 2.32 -13.12 -8.99
CA LEU A 118 3.65 -12.57 -8.77
C LEU A 118 3.87 -12.06 -7.34
N SER A 119 2.81 -11.76 -6.58
CA SER A 119 2.97 -11.43 -5.15
C SER A 119 3.40 -12.62 -4.31
N ALA A 120 3.14 -13.85 -4.78
CA ALA A 120 3.51 -15.09 -4.09
C ALA A 120 4.67 -15.85 -4.77
N ASN A 121 4.89 -15.62 -6.07
CA ASN A 121 5.83 -16.41 -6.87
C ASN A 121 6.77 -15.51 -7.68
N THR A 122 8.00 -15.98 -7.92
CA THR A 122 9.00 -15.25 -8.70
C THR A 122 8.74 -15.28 -10.21
N MET A 123 7.90 -16.20 -10.69
CA MET A 123 7.56 -16.33 -12.11
C MET A 123 6.07 -16.61 -12.29
N ALA A 124 5.46 -16.02 -13.33
CA ALA A 124 4.07 -16.26 -13.70
C ALA A 124 3.99 -16.64 -15.19
N GLN A 125 3.62 -17.89 -15.48
CA GLN A 125 3.44 -18.39 -16.86
C GLN A 125 2.04 -18.10 -17.44
N SER A 126 1.20 -17.32 -16.76
CA SER A 126 -0.23 -17.22 -17.09
C SER A 126 -0.54 -16.49 -18.40
N LEU A 127 0.41 -15.74 -18.96
CA LEU A 127 0.12 -14.89 -20.10
C LEU A 127 0.21 -15.66 -21.44
N ASN A 128 1.10 -16.65 -21.59
CA ASN A 128 1.41 -17.31 -22.87
C ASN A 128 0.26 -18.04 -23.56
N SER A 129 -0.56 -18.77 -22.81
CA SER A 129 -1.68 -19.54 -23.37
C SER A 129 -2.88 -18.66 -23.75
N HIS A 130 -3.08 -17.54 -23.06
CA HIS A 130 -4.16 -16.59 -23.37
C HIS A 130 -3.75 -15.49 -24.36
N TRP A 131 -2.44 -15.20 -24.51
CA TRP A 131 -1.91 -14.28 -25.53
C TRP A 131 -2.44 -14.62 -26.92
N HIS A 132 -2.45 -15.91 -27.30
CA HIS A 132 -2.93 -16.39 -28.60
C HIS A 132 -4.45 -16.19 -28.82
N GLN A 133 -5.25 -16.22 -27.75
CA GLN A 133 -6.69 -15.94 -27.85
C GLN A 133 -6.98 -14.45 -28.02
N ILE A 134 -6.13 -13.58 -27.48
CA ILE A 134 -6.26 -12.13 -27.62
C ILE A 134 -5.81 -11.72 -29.03
N THR A 135 -4.63 -12.17 -29.49
CA THR A 135 -4.15 -11.92 -30.87
C THR A 135 -5.11 -12.48 -31.91
N GLY A 136 -5.53 -13.75 -31.78
CA GLY A 136 -6.40 -14.41 -32.75
C GLY A 136 -7.77 -13.74 -32.90
N LYS A 137 -8.28 -13.07 -31.87
CA LYS A 137 -9.56 -12.34 -31.93
C LYS A 137 -9.39 -10.91 -32.43
N VAL A 138 -8.28 -10.24 -32.11
CA VAL A 138 -7.94 -8.91 -32.65
C VAL A 138 -7.67 -8.98 -34.15
N ILE A 139 -6.88 -9.96 -34.60
CA ILE A 139 -6.57 -10.16 -36.02
C ILE A 139 -7.84 -10.55 -36.81
N LYS A 140 -8.66 -11.46 -36.30
CA LYS A 140 -9.94 -11.82 -36.96
C LYS A 140 -10.93 -10.66 -37.04
N SER A 141 -10.98 -9.76 -36.06
CA SER A 141 -11.88 -8.60 -36.12
C SER A 141 -11.49 -7.59 -37.20
N ASN A 142 -10.19 -7.41 -37.48
CA ASN A 142 -9.74 -6.49 -38.54
C ASN A 142 -9.76 -7.13 -39.93
N VAL A 143 -9.64 -8.45 -40.04
CA VAL A 143 -9.74 -9.17 -41.33
C VAL A 143 -11.19 -9.29 -41.82
N ILE A 144 -12.19 -9.17 -40.94
CA ILE A 144 -13.63 -9.22 -41.31
C ILE A 144 -14.16 -7.84 -41.77
N LEU A 145 -13.32 -6.80 -41.81
CA LEU A 145 -13.69 -5.43 -42.19
C LEU A 145 -13.17 -4.99 -43.58
N CYS A 146 -12.67 -5.93 -44.40
CA CYS A 146 -12.42 -5.73 -45.83
C CYS A 146 -13.32 -6.65 -46.67
#